data_AF-A0A8S2FLN1-F1
#
_entry.id   AF-A0A8S2FLN1-F1
#
_cell.length_a   1.000
_cell.length_b   1.000
_cell.length_c   1.000
_cell.angle_alpha   90.00
_cell.angle_beta   90.00
_cell.angle_gamma   90.00
#
_symmetry.space_group_name_H-M   'P 1'
#
loop_
_entity.id
_entity.type
_entity.pdbx_description
1 polymer ?
#
loop_
_entity_poly.entity_id
_entity_poly.type
_entity_poly.pdbx_seq_one_letter_code
_entity_poly.pdbx_strand_id
1 'polypeptide(L)'
;MNAALGEVLMPVVGLGTGGYGNPNETDGEYWGPEQGHNSTVAWLKLGGRRIDTAYGYGSRDGVGTGWVASDVPRSEIFITSKVDPSGCTEALEEFAITLKSLKTDYIDLLLIHWPGAQPGTS
;
A
#
# COMPACT_ATOMS: atom_id res chain seq x y z
N MET A 1 6.12 -7.91 -16.49
CA MET A 1 7.25 -8.85 -16.25
C MET A 1 7.28 -9.09 -14.74
N ASN A 2 6.78 -10.23 -14.25
CA ASN A 2 7.41 -11.55 -14.09
C ASN A 2 8.17 -11.68 -12.76
N ALA A 3 7.49 -12.13 -11.70
CA ALA A 3 8.12 -12.59 -10.47
C ALA A 3 8.49 -14.10 -10.51
N ALA A 4 8.47 -14.75 -11.69
CA ALA A 4 8.71 -16.20 -11.77
C ALA A 4 10.07 -16.63 -12.35
N LEU A 5 10.89 -15.72 -12.93
CA LEU A 5 12.14 -16.14 -13.61
C LEU A 5 13.30 -15.12 -13.57
N GLY A 6 13.26 -14.09 -12.72
CA GLY A 6 14.31 -13.05 -12.67
C GLY A 6 14.55 -12.51 -11.27
N GLU A 7 15.68 -11.83 -11.09
CA GLU A 7 15.98 -11.11 -9.84
C GLU A 7 14.95 -9.98 -9.65
N VAL A 8 14.34 -9.94 -8.46
CA VAL A 8 13.46 -8.84 -8.05
C VAL A 8 14.27 -7.91 -7.14
N LEU A 9 14.53 -6.70 -7.60
CA LEU A 9 15.23 -5.68 -6.83
C LEU A 9 14.23 -4.87 -6.00
N MET A 10 14.33 -4.97 -4.69
CA MET A 10 13.52 -4.20 -3.75
C MET A 10 14.35 -3.02 -3.18
N PRO A 11 13.90 -1.76 -3.32
CA PRO A 11 14.58 -0.64 -2.68
C PRO A 11 14.60 -0.80 -1.15
N VAL A 12 15.76 -0.50 -0.55
CA VAL A 12 15.99 -0.70 0.89
C VAL A 12 15.25 0.32 1.77
N VAL A 13 14.97 1.51 1.23
CA VAL A 13 14.16 2.54 1.89
C VAL A 13 12.83 2.68 1.17
N GLY A 14 11.74 2.74 1.93
CA GLY A 14 10.39 2.94 1.41
C GLY A 14 9.55 3.88 2.28
N LEU A 15 8.51 4.44 1.66
CA LEU A 15 7.48 5.22 2.34
C LEU A 15 6.44 4.28 2.93
N GLY A 16 6.26 4.29 4.26
CA GLY A 16 5.14 3.61 4.92
C GLY A 16 3.91 4.50 4.99
N THR A 17 2.72 3.94 4.76
CA THR A 17 1.46 4.71 4.74
C THR A 17 0.42 4.26 5.77
N GLY A 18 0.79 3.38 6.69
CA GLY A 18 -0.09 2.84 7.75
C GLY A 18 -0.29 3.74 8.97
N GLY A 19 -0.52 5.04 8.77
CA GLY A 19 -0.64 6.00 9.88
C GLY A 19 -1.67 5.61 10.95
N TYR A 20 -1.51 6.19 12.15
CA TYR A 20 -2.33 5.91 13.32
C TYR A 20 -3.43 6.96 13.49
N GLY A 21 -4.70 6.53 13.51
CA GLY A 21 -5.80 7.38 13.93
C GLY A 21 -7.15 6.84 13.48
N ASN A 22 -8.15 7.04 14.33
CA ASN A 22 -9.55 6.91 13.95
C ASN A 22 -9.99 8.27 13.39
N PRO A 23 -10.67 8.35 12.23
CA PRO A 23 -11.19 9.63 11.72
C PRO A 23 -12.16 10.31 12.70
N ASN A 24 -12.62 9.59 13.74
CA ASN A 24 -13.50 10.07 14.80
C ASN A 24 -12.80 10.29 16.15
N GLU A 25 -11.49 10.09 16.26
CA GLU A 25 -10.72 10.36 17.48
C GLU A 25 -9.75 11.52 17.25
N THR A 26 -9.58 12.36 18.27
CA THR A 26 -8.67 13.51 18.25
C THR A 26 -7.22 13.13 18.58
N ASP A 27 -7.01 11.85 18.90
CA ASP A 27 -5.87 11.30 19.62
C ASP A 27 -4.98 10.54 18.64
N GLY A 28 -4.63 11.18 17.53
CA GLY A 28 -3.84 10.58 16.46
C GLY A 28 -4.05 11.33 15.16
N GLU A 29 -2.98 11.54 14.39
CA GLU A 29 -3.11 12.12 13.06
C GLU A 29 -3.69 11.05 12.14
N TYR A 30 -4.99 11.09 11.86
CA TYR A 30 -5.62 10.19 10.89
C TYR A 30 -4.94 10.35 9.52
N TRP A 31 -4.37 9.28 9.01
CA TRP A 31 -3.81 9.25 7.65
C TRP A 31 -4.85 8.70 6.67
N GLY A 32 -5.61 9.62 6.11
CA GLY A 32 -6.59 9.35 5.07
C GLY A 32 -6.01 9.45 3.66
N PRO A 33 -6.90 9.47 2.65
CA PRO A 33 -6.50 9.54 1.25
C PRO A 33 -5.67 10.77 0.90
N GLU A 34 -5.89 11.92 1.55
CA GLU A 34 -5.13 13.14 1.29
C GLU A 34 -3.66 13.00 1.73
N GLN A 35 -3.40 12.49 2.93
CA GLN A 35 -2.05 12.23 3.43
C GLN A 35 -1.35 11.18 2.56
N GLY A 36 -2.06 10.11 2.19
CA GLY A 36 -1.56 9.09 1.27
C GLY A 36 -1.15 9.67 -0.09
N HIS A 37 -1.95 10.57 -0.64
CA HIS A 37 -1.66 11.24 -1.92
C HIS A 37 -0.44 12.13 -1.82
N ASN A 38 -0.46 13.10 -0.90
CA ASN A 38 0.57 14.14 -0.78
C ASN A 38 1.95 13.54 -0.47
N SER A 39 2.00 12.58 0.46
CA SER A 39 3.25 11.88 0.82
C SER A 39 3.80 11.04 -0.34
N THR A 40 2.93 10.34 -1.07
CA THR A 40 3.34 9.53 -2.24
C THR A 40 3.93 10.41 -3.34
N VAL A 41 3.26 11.52 -3.69
CA VAL A 41 3.77 12.46 -4.71
C VAL A 41 5.12 13.03 -4.28
N ALA A 42 5.25 13.49 -3.05
CA ALA A 42 6.49 14.07 -2.54
C ALA A 42 7.64 13.05 -2.56
N TRP A 43 7.39 11.84 -2.06
CA TRP A 43 8.37 10.75 -2.01
C TRP A 43 8.90 10.38 -3.39
N LEU A 44 8.01 10.19 -4.36
CA LEU A 44 8.38 9.81 -5.73
C LEU A 44 9.15 10.94 -6.45
N LYS A 45 8.76 12.21 -6.22
CA LYS A 45 9.48 13.40 -6.74
C LYS A 45 10.87 13.58 -6.13
N LEU A 46 11.09 13.13 -4.90
CA LEU A 46 12.40 13.12 -4.24
C LEU A 46 13.30 11.96 -4.71
N GLY A 47 12.84 11.10 -5.62
CA GLY A 47 13.59 9.94 -6.11
C GLY A 47 13.31 8.64 -5.35
N GLY A 48 12.39 8.65 -4.40
CA GLY A 48 11.91 7.45 -3.73
C GLY A 48 11.26 6.48 -4.72
N ARG A 49 11.41 5.17 -4.48
CA ARG A 49 10.89 4.13 -5.40
C ARG A 49 10.17 2.97 -4.72
N ARG A 50 10.07 2.94 -3.39
CA ARG A 50 9.31 1.91 -2.67
C ARG A 50 8.21 2.53 -1.81
N ILE A 51 7.03 1.92 -1.84
CA ILE A 51 5.86 2.31 -1.05
C ILE A 51 5.32 1.06 -0.36
N ASP A 52 5.05 1.16 0.94
CA ASP A 52 4.38 0.15 1.75
C ASP A 52 2.99 0.65 2.15
N THR A 53 1.97 -0.15 1.82
CA THR A 53 0.57 0.10 2.16
C THR A 53 -0.10 -1.19 2.65
N ALA A 54 -1.41 -1.18 2.89
CA ALA A 54 -2.18 -2.37 3.23
C ALA A 54 -3.65 -2.19 2.84
N TYR A 55 -4.39 -3.30 2.76
CA TYR A 55 -5.85 -3.29 2.55
C TYR A 55 -6.57 -2.45 3.61
N GLY A 56 -6.22 -2.63 4.90
CA GLY A 56 -6.85 -1.92 6.01
C GLY A 56 -6.40 -0.47 6.22
N TYR A 57 -5.48 0.08 5.42
CA TYR A 57 -5.00 1.45 5.62
C TYR A 57 -5.93 2.47 4.95
N GLY A 58 -6.40 3.46 5.71
CA GLY A 58 -7.25 4.55 5.18
C GLY A 58 -6.58 5.42 4.11
N SER A 59 -5.25 5.41 4.05
CA SER A 59 -4.43 6.14 3.09
C SER A 59 -4.28 5.46 1.72
N ARG A 60 -4.70 4.19 1.58
CA ARG A 60 -4.45 3.35 0.40
C ARG A 60 -4.93 3.98 -0.91
N ASP A 61 -6.12 4.56 -0.92
CA ASP A 61 -6.68 5.22 -2.11
C ASP A 61 -5.87 6.47 -2.49
N GLY A 62 -5.28 7.12 -1.49
CA GLY A 62 -4.32 8.21 -1.65
C GLY A 62 -3.05 7.77 -2.36
N VAL A 63 -2.50 6.61 -2.02
CA VAL A 63 -1.32 6.04 -2.71
C VAL A 63 -1.60 5.88 -4.20
N GLY A 64 -2.75 5.32 -4.57
CA GLY A 64 -3.15 5.13 -5.96
C GLY A 64 -3.22 6.42 -6.76
N THR A 65 -3.84 7.47 -6.20
CA THR A 65 -3.88 8.78 -6.86
C THR A 65 -2.52 9.48 -6.87
N GLY A 66 -1.71 9.30 -5.82
CA GLY A 66 -0.43 9.96 -5.64
C GLY A 66 0.63 9.47 -6.61
N TRP A 67 0.74 8.15 -6.85
CA TRP A 67 1.74 7.66 -7.80
C TRP A 67 1.37 8.02 -9.24
N VAL A 68 0.08 7.99 -9.59
CA VAL A 68 -0.39 8.46 -10.91
C VAL A 68 -0.03 9.93 -11.12
N ALA A 69 -0.15 10.76 -10.09
CA ALA A 69 0.21 12.18 -10.15
C ALA A 69 1.72 12.46 -10.08
N SER A 70 2.56 11.45 -9.87
CA SER A 70 4.02 11.61 -9.78
C SER A 70 4.72 11.59 -11.13
N ASP A 71 4.04 11.14 -12.19
CA ASP A 71 4.59 10.88 -13.53
C ASP A 71 5.76 9.87 -13.57
N VAL A 72 6.03 9.14 -12.48
CA VAL A 72 7.01 8.05 -12.46
C VAL A 72 6.40 6.79 -13.11
N PRO A 73 7.11 6.12 -14.03
CA PRO A 73 6.61 4.88 -14.62
C PRO A 73 6.30 3.84 -13.55
N ARG A 74 5.13 3.20 -13.63
CA ARG A 74 4.70 2.19 -12.64
C ARG A 74 5.74 1.08 -12.45
N SER A 75 6.47 0.70 -13.51
CA SER A 75 7.54 -0.31 -13.48
C SER A 75 8.79 0.08 -12.68
N GLU A 76 8.96 1.36 -12.34
CA GLU A 76 10.05 1.81 -11.47
C GLU A 76 9.65 1.84 -9.99
N ILE A 77 8.36 1.68 -9.69
CA ILE A 77 7.84 1.79 -8.34
C ILE A 77 7.66 0.38 -7.78
N PHE A 78 8.23 0.11 -6.61
CA PHE A 78 8.02 -1.11 -5.85
C PHE A 78 6.90 -0.90 -4.83
N ILE A 79 5.74 -1.51 -5.05
CA ILE A 79 4.61 -1.42 -4.12
C ILE A 79 4.52 -2.71 -3.30
N THR A 80 4.55 -2.57 -1.98
CA THR A 80 4.19 -3.61 -1.01
C THR A 80 2.77 -3.37 -0.51
N SER A 81 1.95 -4.41 -0.46
CA SER A 81 0.63 -4.36 0.20
C SER A 81 0.40 -5.60 1.06
N LYS A 82 -0.67 -5.55 1.86
CA LYS A 82 -1.00 -6.58 2.85
C LYS A 82 -2.50 -6.86 2.78
N VAL A 83 -2.88 -8.13 2.82
CA VAL A 83 -4.26 -8.59 3.04
C VAL A 83 -4.43 -9.02 4.48
N ASP A 84 -5.65 -8.96 4.98
CA ASP A 84 -5.97 -9.43 6.30
C ASP A 84 -5.82 -10.97 6.39
N PRO A 85 -5.62 -11.50 7.61
CA PRO A 85 -5.49 -12.93 7.88
C PRO A 85 -6.87 -13.62 7.73
N SER A 86 -7.35 -13.70 6.50
CA SER A 86 -8.67 -14.20 6.12
C SER A 86 -8.59 -15.50 5.31
N GLY A 87 -9.74 -16.03 4.90
CA GLY A 87 -9.81 -17.17 3.99
C GLY A 87 -9.28 -16.81 2.59
N CYS A 88 -8.99 -17.83 1.79
CA CYS A 88 -8.42 -17.64 0.44
C CYS A 88 -9.32 -16.76 -0.45
N THR A 89 -10.64 -16.95 -0.38
CA THR A 89 -11.60 -16.19 -1.17
C THR A 89 -11.59 -14.71 -0.78
N GLU A 90 -11.66 -14.43 0.51
CA GLU A 90 -11.65 -13.09 1.07
C GLU A 90 -10.34 -12.37 0.75
N ALA A 91 -9.20 -13.05 0.89
CA ALA A 91 -7.89 -12.50 0.52
C ALA A 91 -7.81 -12.13 -0.97
N LEU A 92 -8.42 -12.91 -1.87
CA LEU A 92 -8.49 -12.59 -3.30
C LEU A 92 -9.38 -11.38 -3.58
N GLU A 93 -10.50 -11.24 -2.88
CA GLU A 93 -11.38 -10.07 -2.97
C GLU A 93 -10.69 -8.80 -2.47
N GLU A 94 -10.04 -8.87 -1.31
CA GLU A 94 -9.24 -7.78 -0.73
C GLU A 94 -8.11 -7.36 -1.67
N PHE A 95 -7.44 -8.33 -2.30
CA PHE A 95 -6.39 -8.07 -3.29
C PHE A 95 -6.95 -7.35 -4.52
N ALA A 96 -8.08 -7.79 -5.06
CA ALA A 96 -8.74 -7.15 -6.20
C ALA A 96 -9.17 -5.70 -5.89
N ILE A 97 -9.72 -5.46 -4.69
CA ILE A 97 -10.05 -4.12 -4.20
C ILE A 97 -8.77 -3.27 -4.12
N THR A 98 -7.69 -3.84 -3.58
CA THR A 98 -6.43 -3.13 -3.41
C THR A 98 -5.83 -2.72 -4.76
N LEU A 99 -5.84 -3.59 -5.78
CA LEU A 99 -5.40 -3.24 -7.14
C LEU A 99 -6.20 -2.07 -7.71
N LYS A 100 -7.53 -2.09 -7.56
CA LYS A 100 -8.41 -1.00 -8.02
C LYS A 100 -8.12 0.32 -7.31
N SER A 101 -7.97 0.28 -5.98
CA SER A 101 -7.61 1.45 -5.16
C SER A 101 -6.24 2.03 -5.57
N LEU A 102 -5.28 1.15 -5.78
CA LEU A 102 -3.92 1.51 -6.21
C LEU A 102 -3.82 1.84 -7.69
N LYS A 103 -4.90 1.71 -8.48
CA LYS A 103 -4.92 2.03 -9.92
C LYS A 103 -3.87 1.27 -10.74
N THR A 104 -3.51 0.06 -10.32
CA THR A 104 -2.51 -0.79 -10.97
C THR A 104 -3.04 -2.21 -11.14
N ASP A 105 -2.44 -2.95 -12.05
CA ASP A 105 -2.74 -4.35 -12.37
C ASP A 105 -1.84 -5.35 -11.63
N TYR A 106 -0.81 -4.89 -10.90
CA TYR A 106 0.05 -5.75 -10.08
C TYR A 106 0.61 -5.07 -8.83
N ILE A 107 1.06 -5.90 -7.88
CA ILE A 107 1.80 -5.51 -6.68
C ILE A 107 3.11 -6.29 -6.67
N ASP A 108 4.19 -5.65 -6.24
CA ASP A 108 5.53 -6.22 -6.27
C ASP A 108 5.77 -7.20 -5.10
N LEU A 109 5.13 -6.95 -3.95
CA LEU A 109 5.10 -7.84 -2.80
C LEU A 109 3.73 -7.81 -2.10
N LEU A 110 3.08 -8.96 -1.99
CA LEU A 110 1.87 -9.14 -1.19
C LEU A 110 2.19 -9.94 0.08
N LEU A 111 1.75 -9.45 1.23
CA LEU A 111 1.95 -10.10 2.53
C LEU A 111 0.61 -10.43 3.19
N ILE A 112 0.61 -11.44 4.06
CA ILE A 112 -0.45 -11.56 5.08
C ILE A 112 -0.08 -10.59 6.21
N HIS A 113 -1.00 -9.70 6.57
CA HIS A 113 -0.72 -8.56 7.46
C HIS A 113 -0.33 -9.01 8.88
N TRP A 114 -0.91 -10.12 9.35
CA TRP A 114 -0.70 -10.69 10.68
C TRP A 114 -0.65 -12.22 10.59
N PRO A 115 0.08 -12.92 11.48
CA PRO A 115 0.18 -14.39 11.45
C PRO A 115 -1.11 -15.12 11.88
N GLY A 116 -2.13 -14.39 12.35
CA GLY A 116 -3.43 -14.88 12.83
C GLY A 116 -4.39 -13.69 12.94
N ALA A 117 -5.48 -13.78 13.70
CA ALA A 117 -6.47 -12.68 13.81
C ALA A 117 -5.85 -11.31 14.12
N GLN A 118 -6.51 -10.24 13.65
CA GLN A 118 -6.05 -8.87 13.87
C GLN A 118 -5.85 -8.60 15.38
N PRO A 119 -4.73 -7.99 15.80
CA PRO A 119 -4.52 -7.66 17.21
C PRO A 119 -5.66 -6.78 17.75
N GLY A 120 -6.27 -7.19 18.85
CA GLY A 120 -7.33 -6.42 19.53
C GLY A 120 -8.77 -6.75 19.11
N THR A 121 -8.99 -7.75 18.25
CA THR A 121 -10.34 -8.19 17.82
C THR A 121 -10.76 -9.55 18.39
N SER A 122 -10.33 -9.89 19.61
CA SER A 122 -10.67 -11.15 20.30
C SER A 122 -12.02 -11.09 21.00
#